data_AF-A0A379VZQ9-F1
#
_entry.id   AF-A0A379VZQ9-F1
#
_cell.length_a   1.000
_cell.length_b   1.000
_cell.length_c   1.000
_cell.angle_alpha   90.00
_cell.angle_beta   90.00
_cell.angle_gamma   90.00
#
_symmetry.space_group_name_H-M   'P 1'
#
loop_
_entity.id
_entity.type
_entity.pdbx_description
1 polymer ?
#
loop_
_entity_poly.entity_id
_entity_poly.type
_entity_poly.pdbx_seq_one_letter_code
_entity_poly.pdbx_strand_id
1 'polypeptide(L)' 'MESEHDEAGELVDVIKHVTQNVTPPPEACTTWKAMYNGINEMIDDLMEHISLENNVLFPRALAGE' A
#
# COMPACT_ATOMS: atom_id res chain seq x y z
N MET A 1 -14.62 1.78 7.48
CA MET A 1 -13.89 1.42 6.25
C MET A 1 -12.95 2.55 5.85
N GLU A 2 -13.40 3.74 5.44
CA GLU A 2 -12.48 4.83 5.07
C GLU A 2 -11.46 5.19 6.17
N SER A 3 -11.88 5.28 7.44
CA SER A 3 -10.95 5.47 8.57
C SER A 3 -9.93 4.33 8.73
N GLU A 4 -10.31 3.08 8.40
CA GLU A 4 -9.38 1.94 8.44
C GLU A 4 -8.41 1.99 7.24
N HIS A 5 -8.81 2.59 6.10
CA HIS A 5 -7.92 2.85 4.98
C HIS A 5 -6.89 3.95 5.30
N ASP A 6 -7.29 4.97 6.05
CA ASP A 6 -6.36 5.99 6.54
C ASP A 6 -5.30 5.36 7.47
N GLU A 7 -5.72 4.51 8.41
CA GLU A 7 -4.82 3.74 9.28
C GLU A 7 -3.88 2.81 8.47
N ALA A 8 -4.39 2.18 7.41
CA ALA A 8 -3.56 1.38 6.51
C ALA A 8 -2.51 2.23 5.78
N GLY A 9 -2.86 3.46 5.37
CA GLY A 9 -1.92 4.43 4.81
C GLY A 9 -0.79 4.78 5.78
N GLU A 10 -1.11 5.01 7.06
CA GLU A 10 -0.11 5.27 8.11
C GLU A 10 0.85 4.08 8.28
N LEU A 11 0.35 2.85 8.22
CA LEU A 11 1.19 1.65 8.28
C LEU A 11 2.09 1.50 7.05
N VAL A 12 1.61 1.87 5.85
CA VAL A 12 2.44 1.93 4.64
C VAL A 12 3.59 2.93 4.80
N ASP A 13 3.33 4.10 5.40
CA ASP A 13 4.37 5.09 5.68
C ASP A 13 5.41 4.57 6.66
N VAL A 14 5.00 3.82 7.70
CA VAL A 14 5.92 3.13 8.60
C VAL A 14 6.77 2.10 7.85
N ILE A 15 6.16 1.28 6.97
CA ILE A 15 6.89 0.30 6.16
C ILE A 15 7.92 1.00 5.28
N LYS A 16 7.54 2.07 4.58
CA LYS A 16 8.46 2.87 3.76
C LYS A 16 9.59 3.44 4.63
N HIS A 17 9.29 3.98 5.80
CA HIS A 17 10.30 4.54 6.69
C HIS A 17 11.34 3.49 7.12
N VAL A 18 10.91 2.33 7.63
CA VAL A 18 11.85 1.31 8.14
C VAL A 18 12.61 0.58 7.04
N THR A 19 12.17 0.68 5.79
CA THR A 19 12.83 0.09 4.61
C THR A 19 13.62 1.11 3.78
N GLN A 20 13.85 2.32 4.31
CA GLN A 20 14.50 3.41 3.59
C GLN A 20 13.83 3.69 2.24
N ASN A 21 12.52 3.91 2.27
CA ASN A 21 11.65 4.04 1.12
C ASN A 21 11.77 2.85 0.16
N VAL A 22 11.72 1.63 0.71
CA VAL A 22 11.82 0.36 -0.02
C VAL A 22 13.09 0.28 -0.88
N THR A 23 14.20 0.86 -0.40
CA THR A 23 15.49 0.88 -1.09
C THR A 23 16.43 -0.15 -0.46
N PRO A 24 16.74 -1.27 -1.14
CA PRO A 24 17.60 -2.30 -0.57
C PRO A 24 19.05 -1.78 -0.47
N PRO A 25 19.77 -2.09 0.61
CA PRO A 25 21.17 -1.69 0.73
C PRO A 25 22.08 -2.51 -0.20
N PRO A 26 23.33 -2.08 -0.46
CA PRO A 26 24.24 -2.75 -1.40
C PRO A 26 24.48 -4.24 -1.09
N GLU A 27 24.50 -4.62 0.18
CA GLU A 27 24.72 -5.97 0.68
C GLU A 27 23.48 -6.88 0.61
N ALA A 28 22.32 -6.36 0.20
CA ALA A 28 21.09 -7.13 0.15
C ALA A 28 21.22 -8.34 -0.79
N CYS A 29 20.91 -9.53 -0.27
CA CYS A 29 20.85 -10.76 -1.06
C CYS A 29 19.62 -10.78 -1.98
N THR A 30 19.52 -11.78 -2.84
CA THR A 30 18.42 -11.93 -3.81
C THR A 30 17.04 -11.99 -3.15
N THR A 31 16.91 -12.74 -2.05
CA THR A 31 15.64 -12.85 -1.30
C THR A 31 15.19 -11.51 -0.73
N TRP A 32 16.11 -10.71 -0.19
CA TRP A 32 15.78 -9.39 0.35
C TRP A 32 15.31 -8.45 -0.76
N LYS A 33 16.03 -8.41 -1.89
CA LYS A 33 15.61 -7.60 -3.04
C LYS A 33 14.23 -8.01 -3.58
N ALA A 34 13.97 -9.31 -3.65
CA ALA A 34 12.67 -9.84 -4.05
C ALA A 34 11.55 -9.42 -3.06
N MET A 35 11.82 -9.46 -1.75
CA MET A 35 10.90 -8.97 -0.73
C MET A 35 10.58 -7.48 -0.91
N TYR A 36 11.59 -6.63 -1.17
CA TYR A 36 11.37 -5.20 -1.39
C TYR A 36 10.58 -4.92 -2.68
N ASN A 37 10.82 -5.69 -3.74
CA ASN A 37 9.98 -5.61 -4.94
C ASN A 37 8.51 -5.97 -4.63
N GLY A 38 8.28 -7.04 -3.86
CA GLY A 38 6.94 -7.44 -3.44
C GLY A 38 6.28 -6.43 -2.50
N ILE A 39 7.03 -5.73 -1.66
CA ILE A 39 6.51 -4.63 -0.83
C ILE A 39 6.02 -3.49 -1.72
N ASN A 40 6.77 -3.11 -2.76
CA ASN A 40 6.33 -2.07 -3.69
C ASN A 40 5.06 -2.50 -4.44
N GLU A 41 5.02 -3.73 -4.97
CA GLU A 41 3.83 -4.28 -5.63
C GLU A 41 2.61 -4.28 -4.71
N MET A 42 2.77 -4.74 -3.45
CA MET A 42 1.71 -4.71 -2.45
C MET A 42 1.21 -3.28 -2.16
N ILE A 43 2.12 -2.30 -2.09
CA ILE A 43 1.75 -0.89 -1.85
C ILE A 43 0.98 -0.34 -3.05
N ASP A 44 1.43 -0.61 -4.28
CA ASP A 44 0.76 -0.15 -5.49
C ASP A 44 -0.66 -0.74 -5.59
N ASP A 45 -0.80 -2.05 -5.39
CA ASP A 45 -2.08 -2.75 -5.38
C ASP A 45 -3.01 -2.23 -4.28
N LEU A 46 -2.50 -2.00 -3.07
CA LEU A 46 -3.29 -1.48 -1.96
C LEU A 46 -3.82 -0.07 -2.24
N MET A 47 -3.00 0.79 -2.86
CA MET A 47 -3.42 2.14 -3.23
C MET A 47 -4.48 2.12 -4.35
N GLU A 48 -4.35 1.22 -5.33
CA GLU A 48 -5.38 1.02 -6.36
C GLU A 48 -6.69 0.48 -5.75
N HIS A 49 -6.60 -0.51 -4.87
CA HIS A 49 -7.72 -1.08 -4.12
C HIS A 49 -8.47 0.02 -3.37
N ILE A 50 -7.78 0.78 -2.52
CA ILE A 50 -8.38 1.84 -1.70
C ILE A 50 -9.01 2.91 -2.60
N SER A 51 -8.34 3.27 -3.70
CA SER A 51 -8.88 4.23 -4.66
C SER A 51 -10.18 3.73 -5.31
N LEU A 52 -10.21 2.47 -5.74
CA LEU A 52 -11.41 1.87 -6.33
C LEU A 52 -12.57 1.86 -5.33
N GLU A 53 -12.29 1.51 -4.08
CA GLU A 53 -13.31 1.47 -3.04
C GLU A 53 -13.82 2.87 -2.66
N ASN A 54 -12.91 3.77 -2.26
CA ASN A 54 -13.28 5.10 -1.77
C ASN A 54 -13.86 5.99 -2.87
N ASN A 55 -13.35 5.90 -4.10
CA ASN A 55 -13.75 6.83 -5.16
C ASN A 55 -14.83 6.28 -6.08
N VAL A 56 -15.06 4.96 -6.11
CA VAL A 56 -16.06 4.35 -7.01
C VAL A 56 -17.08 3.55 -6.24
N LEU A 57 -16.68 2.54 -5.48
CA LEU A 57 -17.62 1.59 -4.87
C LEU A 57 -18.47 2.25 -3.78
N PHE A 58 -17.85 2.88 -2.78
CA PHE A 58 -18.56 3.44 -1.64
C PHE A 58 -19.51 4.58 -2.04
N PRO A 59 -19.12 5.55 -2.89
CA PRO A 59 -20.04 6.61 -3.30
C PRO A 59 -21.26 6.07 -4.04
N ARG A 60 -21.08 5.10 -4.94
CA ARG A 60 -22.18 4.48 -5.69
C ARG A 60 -23.12 3.69 -4.79
N ALA A 61 -22.56 2.92 -3.85
CA ALA A 61 -23.35 2.18 -2.87
C ALA A 61 -24.17 3.11 -1.97
N LEU A 62 -23.60 4.24 -1.52
CA LEU A 62 -24.31 5.25 -0.73
C LEU A 62 -25.39 5.99 -1.54
N ALA A 63 -25.21 6.11 -2.86
CA ALA A 63 -26.21 6.65 -3.78
C ALA A 63 -27.34 5.65 -4.12
N GLY A 64 -27.21 4.38 -3.72
CA GLY A 64 -28.19 3.32 -3.97
C GLY A 64 -28.15 2.72 -5.37
N GLU A 65 -26.99 2.80 -6.05
CA GLU A 65 -26.73 2.14 -7.34
C GLU A 65 -26.47 0.63 -7.24
#